data_AF-A0A7S4TB70-F1
#
_entry.id   AF-A0A7S4TB70-F1
#
_cell.length_a   1.000
_cell.length_b   1.000
_cell.length_c   1.000
_cell.angle_alpha   90.00
_cell.angle_beta   90.00
_cell.angle_gamma   90.00
#
_symmetry.space_group_name_H-M   'P 1'
#
loop_
_entity.id
_entity.type
_entity.pdbx_description
1 polymer ?
#
loop_
_entity_poly.entity_id
_entity_poly.type
_entity_poly.pdbx_seq_one_letter_code
_entity_poly.pdbx_strand_id
1 'polypeptide(L)'
;VTYDCDGWLEKSTSRSPDDAPELFAGSSSSILREVEKFMQDPGDSKAGKPGKKAKSITSGFRASLRALMTKISNADPHYVRCVKPNMEKVPGRIRGSAVLEQLLLSGVLSTVKIRQLGYAVRLTIRTFVSLHQCILPQTRRKCKLSAQTTEEELRTE
;
A
#
# COMPACT_ATOMS: atom_id res chain seq x y z
N VAL A 1 -16.97 -10.95 -1.51
CA VAL A 1 -16.23 -11.31 -2.74
C VAL A 1 -16.45 -12.80 -2.97
N THR A 2 -16.91 -13.18 -4.15
CA THR A 2 -17.06 -14.58 -4.57
C THR A 2 -15.89 -14.95 -5.48
N TYR A 3 -15.43 -16.19 -5.40
CA TYR A 3 -14.34 -16.71 -6.24
C TYR A 3 -14.86 -17.85 -7.11
N ASP A 4 -14.44 -17.84 -8.37
CA ASP A 4 -14.52 -18.98 -9.27
C ASP A 4 -13.24 -19.81 -9.11
N CYS A 5 -13.39 -21.10 -8.86
CA CYS A 5 -12.31 -22.05 -8.60
C CYS A 5 -11.77 -22.71 -9.87
N ASP A 6 -12.38 -22.45 -11.03
CA ASP A 6 -11.99 -23.10 -12.28
C ASP A 6 -10.55 -22.74 -12.69
N GLY A 7 -9.78 -23.80 -12.97
CA GLY A 7 -8.39 -23.71 -13.40
C GLY A 7 -7.39 -23.28 -12.30
N TRP A 8 -7.77 -23.31 -11.02
CA TRP A 8 -6.88 -22.87 -9.93
C TRP A 8 -5.64 -23.73 -9.78
N LEU A 9 -5.75 -25.04 -10.01
CA LEU A 9 -4.64 -25.96 -9.84
C LEU A 9 -3.57 -25.70 -10.92
N GLU A 10 -4.00 -25.59 -12.17
CA GLU A 10 -3.17 -25.29 -13.33
C GLU A 10 -2.48 -23.92 -13.18
N LYS A 11 -3.24 -22.90 -12.75
CA LYS A 11 -2.70 -21.56 -12.48
C LYS A 11 -1.74 -21.52 -11.29
N SER A 12 -1.75 -22.53 -10.43
CA SER A 12 -0.91 -22.61 -9.22
C SER A 12 0.35 -23.47 -9.43
N THR A 13 0.37 -24.29 -10.48
CA THR A 13 1.52 -25.11 -10.85
C THR A 13 2.55 -24.27 -11.59
N SER A 14 3.75 -24.11 -11.00
CA SER A 14 4.86 -23.35 -11.58
C SER A 14 5.76 -24.18 -12.52
N ARG A 15 5.27 -25.33 -13.01
CA ARG A 15 6.11 -26.27 -13.75
C ARG A 15 6.35 -25.77 -15.18
N SER A 16 7.58 -25.34 -15.47
CA SER A 16 8.04 -25.19 -16.84
C SER A 16 8.25 -26.57 -17.49
N PRO A 17 8.18 -26.68 -18.82
CA PRO A 17 8.59 -27.89 -19.53
C PRO A 17 10.03 -28.25 -19.15
N ASP A 18 10.31 -29.53 -18.93
CA ASP A 18 11.62 -30.00 -18.46
C ASP A 18 12.75 -29.69 -19.49
N ASP A 19 12.41 -29.60 -20.78
CA ASP A 19 13.33 -29.30 -21.89
C ASP A 19 13.58 -27.79 -22.13
N ALA A 20 12.78 -26.93 -21.50
CA ALA A 20 12.87 -25.48 -21.69
C ALA A 20 14.26 -24.88 -21.36
N PRO A 21 14.93 -25.23 -20.24
CA PRO A 21 16.26 -24.69 -19.94
C PRO A 21 17.31 -25.09 -20.99
N GLU A 22 17.29 -26.34 -21.47
CA GLU A 22 18.23 -26.81 -22.50
C GLU A 22 17.99 -26.08 -23.84
N LEU A 23 16.72 -25.88 -24.21
CA LEU A 23 16.35 -25.14 -25.40
C LEU A 23 16.81 -23.67 -25.35
N PHE A 24 16.68 -23.01 -24.19
CA PHE A 24 17.12 -21.63 -24.01
C PHE A 24 18.64 -21.50 -24.02
N ALA A 25 19.35 -22.45 -23.42
CA ALA A 25 20.82 -22.51 -23.46
C ALA A 25 21.37 -22.71 -24.88
N GLY A 26 20.69 -23.53 -25.69
CA GLY A 26 21.06 -23.81 -27.09
C GLY A 26 20.72 -22.70 -28.10
N SER A 27 19.98 -21.67 -27.69
CA SER A 27 19.56 -20.59 -28.58
C SER A 27 20.73 -19.77 -29.13
N SER A 28 20.60 -19.23 -30.34
CA SER A 28 21.56 -18.27 -30.91
C SER A 28 21.43 -16.86 -30.34
N SER A 29 20.32 -16.55 -29.68
CA SER A 29 20.07 -15.25 -29.04
C SER A 29 20.70 -15.20 -27.65
N SER A 30 21.55 -14.19 -27.42
CA SER A 30 22.16 -13.94 -26.10
C SER A 30 21.12 -13.69 -25.01
N ILE A 31 19.99 -13.06 -25.34
CA ILE A 31 18.90 -12.77 -24.41
C ILE A 31 18.27 -14.06 -23.90
N LEU A 32 18.03 -15.03 -24.78
CA LEU A 32 17.41 -16.30 -24.39
C LEU A 32 18.31 -17.12 -23.47
N ARG A 33 19.62 -17.09 -23.69
CA ARG A 33 20.62 -17.69 -22.78
C ARG A 33 20.68 -16.97 -21.43
N GLU A 34 20.33 -15.69 -21.38
CA GLU A 34 20.27 -14.94 -20.12
C GLU A 34 18.99 -15.26 -19.34
N VAL A 35 17.85 -15.41 -20.03
CA VAL A 35 16.57 -15.82 -19.44
C VAL A 35 16.66 -17.19 -18.77
N GLU A 36 17.40 -18.15 -19.34
CA GLU A 36 17.66 -19.47 -18.75
C GLU A 36 18.19 -19.37 -17.31
N LYS A 37 19.11 -18.45 -17.06
CA LYS A 37 19.70 -18.21 -15.73
C LYS A 37 18.69 -17.68 -14.72
N PHE A 38 17.66 -16.96 -15.19
CA PHE A 38 16.55 -16.47 -14.35
C PHE A 38 15.49 -17.54 -14.09
N MET A 39 15.39 -18.56 -14.96
CA MET A 39 14.48 -19.70 -14.76
C MET A 39 15.03 -20.71 -13.75
N GLN A 40 16.34 -20.76 -13.55
CA GLN A 40 16.97 -21.50 -12.46
C GLN A 40 16.79 -20.74 -11.13
N ASP A 41 15.64 -20.94 -10.52
CA ASP A 41 15.38 -20.50 -9.15
C ASP A 41 16.38 -21.23 -8.20
N PRO A 42 17.15 -20.55 -7.32
CA PRO A 42 18.24 -21.14 -6.52
C PRO A 42 17.85 -22.32 -5.60
N GLY A 43 16.56 -22.63 -5.50
CA GLY A 43 16.03 -23.74 -4.73
C GLY A 43 15.52 -24.93 -5.55
N ASP A 44 15.65 -24.90 -6.88
CA ASP A 44 15.15 -25.96 -7.79
C ASP A 44 16.24 -26.96 -8.23
N SER A 45 17.50 -26.68 -7.90
CA SER A 45 18.57 -27.65 -8.05
C SER A 45 18.33 -28.84 -7.11
N LYS A 46 17.89 -29.95 -7.71
CA LYS A 46 17.60 -31.28 -7.14
C LYS A 46 16.13 -31.57 -6.85
N ALA A 47 15.34 -31.64 -7.92
CA ALA A 47 14.08 -32.40 -8.01
C ALA A 47 14.22 -33.93 -7.84
N GLY A 48 15.38 -34.43 -7.39
CA GLY A 48 15.68 -35.87 -7.23
C GLY A 48 15.66 -36.40 -5.79
N LYS A 49 15.25 -35.62 -4.78
CA LYS A 49 15.08 -36.14 -3.40
C LYS A 49 13.61 -36.46 -3.13
N PRO A 50 13.25 -37.71 -2.80
CA PRO A 50 11.88 -38.05 -2.44
C PRO A 50 11.49 -37.25 -1.19
N GLY A 51 10.45 -36.42 -1.30
CA GLY A 51 9.90 -35.65 -0.18
C GLY A 51 9.89 -34.12 -0.32
N LYS A 52 10.48 -33.52 -1.37
CA LYS A 52 10.31 -32.08 -1.62
C LYS A 52 9.03 -31.82 -2.40
N LYS A 53 8.08 -31.14 -1.77
CA LYS A 53 6.81 -30.71 -2.38
C LYS A 53 7.10 -29.76 -3.55
N ALA A 54 6.45 -29.98 -4.70
CA ALA A 54 6.51 -29.06 -5.83
C ALA A 54 6.18 -27.63 -5.38
N LYS A 55 7.00 -26.65 -5.76
CA LYS A 55 6.75 -25.24 -5.42
C LYS A 55 5.50 -24.76 -6.17
N SER A 56 4.51 -24.30 -5.41
CA SER A 56 3.33 -23.62 -5.98
C SER A 56 3.63 -22.14 -6.21
N ILE A 57 3.04 -21.55 -7.24
CA ILE A 57 3.09 -20.09 -7.52
C ILE A 57 2.67 -19.31 -6.27
N THR A 58 1.65 -19.78 -5.54
CA THR A 58 1.18 -19.17 -4.29
C THR A 58 2.26 -19.14 -3.22
N SER A 59 3.12 -20.15 -3.14
CA SER A 59 4.19 -20.19 -2.15
C SER A 59 5.28 -19.14 -2.42
N GLY A 60 5.64 -18.92 -3.69
CA GLY A 60 6.56 -17.87 -4.13
C GLY A 60 5.97 -16.47 -3.96
N PHE A 61 4.70 -16.28 -4.33
CA PHE A 61 3.98 -15.02 -4.10
C PHE A 61 3.91 -14.69 -2.60
N ARG A 62 3.59 -15.67 -1.75
CA ARG A 62 3.56 -15.45 -0.30
C ARG A 62 4.94 -15.09 0.26
N ALA A 63 6.01 -15.68 -0.25
CA ALA A 63 7.37 -15.34 0.17
C ALA A 63 7.75 -13.90 -0.21
N SER A 64 7.53 -13.52 -1.47
CA SER A 64 7.79 -12.15 -1.95
C SER A 64 6.93 -11.10 -1.23
N LEU A 65 5.65 -11.40 -0.99
CA LEU A 65 4.76 -10.52 -0.22
C LEU A 65 5.23 -10.33 1.21
N ARG A 66 5.66 -11.41 1.90
CA ARG A 66 6.23 -11.29 3.25
C ARG A 66 7.48 -10.41 3.25
N ALA A 67 8.39 -10.64 2.30
CA ALA A 67 9.61 -9.83 2.20
C ALA A 67 9.30 -8.35 1.97
N LEU A 68 8.29 -8.04 1.15
CA LEU A 68 7.80 -6.67 0.96
C LEU A 68 7.23 -6.08 2.26
N MET A 69 6.36 -6.81 2.95
CA MET A 69 5.75 -6.35 4.20
C MET A 69 6.79 -6.07 5.27
N THR A 70 7.83 -6.91 5.41
CA THR A 70 8.95 -6.65 6.33
C THR A 70 9.66 -5.34 6.02
N LYS A 71 9.89 -5.02 4.74
CA LYS A 71 10.50 -3.74 4.35
C LYS A 71 9.61 -2.55 4.68
N ILE A 72 8.30 -2.65 4.41
CA ILE A 72 7.33 -1.58 4.71
C ILE A 72 7.22 -1.35 6.22
N SER A 73 7.18 -2.42 7.02
CA SER A 73 7.09 -2.32 8.49
C SER A 73 8.32 -1.71 9.16
N ASN A 74 9.48 -1.72 8.50
CA ASN A 74 10.72 -1.14 9.00
C ASN A 74 10.95 0.32 8.54
N ALA A 75 9.98 0.91 7.84
CA ALA A 75 10.04 2.28 7.33
C ALA A 75 8.99 3.17 8.00
N ASP A 76 9.10 4.50 7.81
CA ASP A 76 8.04 5.45 8.15
C ASP A 76 7.04 5.56 6.97
N PRO A 77 5.78 5.10 7.11
CA PRO A 77 4.88 4.98 5.98
C PRO A 77 4.15 6.30 5.67
N HIS A 78 4.29 6.77 4.44
CA HIS A 78 3.46 7.85 3.88
C HIS A 78 2.46 7.27 2.85
N TYR A 79 1.18 7.60 3.02
CA TYR A 79 0.10 7.06 2.18
C TYR A 79 -0.44 8.12 1.21
N VAL A 80 -0.40 7.83 -0.10
CA VAL A 80 -1.04 8.64 -1.14
C VAL A 80 -2.24 7.88 -1.69
N ARG A 81 -3.41 8.53 -1.73
CA ARG A 81 -4.65 7.96 -2.28
C ARG A 81 -4.99 8.65 -3.60
N CYS A 82 -4.95 7.88 -4.68
CA CYS A 82 -5.38 8.35 -5.99
C CYS A 82 -6.90 8.20 -6.14
N VAL A 83 -7.57 9.22 -6.67
CA VAL A 83 -9.02 9.21 -6.91
C VAL A 83 -9.28 9.50 -8.39
N LYS A 84 -10.03 8.63 -9.05
CA LYS A 84 -10.46 8.83 -10.43
C LYS A 84 -11.75 9.69 -10.44
N PRO A 85 -11.75 10.88 -11.05
CA PRO A 85 -12.86 11.82 -10.94
C PRO A 85 -14.10 11.37 -11.74
N ASN A 86 -13.92 10.66 -12.84
CA ASN A 86 -14.98 10.12 -13.68
C ASN A 86 -14.49 8.88 -14.46
N MET A 87 -15.38 8.01 -14.92
CA MET A 87 -14.98 6.77 -15.61
C MET A 87 -14.61 6.99 -17.08
N GLU A 88 -15.21 8.03 -17.66
CA GLU A 88 -15.15 8.47 -19.05
C GLU A 88 -13.79 9.10 -19.42
N LYS A 89 -12.91 9.34 -18.44
CA LYS A 89 -11.58 9.95 -18.61
C LYS A 89 -11.61 11.38 -19.18
N VAL A 90 -12.66 12.14 -18.89
CA VAL A 90 -12.84 13.52 -19.37
C VAL A 90 -12.29 14.52 -18.33
N PRO A 91 -11.45 15.49 -18.70
CA PRO A 91 -10.95 16.50 -17.77
C PRO A 91 -12.07 17.42 -17.25
N GLY A 92 -11.90 17.97 -16.04
CA GLY A 92 -12.85 18.94 -15.45
C GLY A 92 -14.19 18.37 -14.98
N ARG A 93 -14.46 17.08 -15.18
CA ARG A 93 -15.71 16.43 -14.79
C ARG A 93 -15.53 15.56 -13.54
N ILE A 94 -16.34 15.79 -12.52
CA ILE A 94 -16.36 14.97 -11.29
C ILE A 94 -17.70 14.27 -11.15
N ARG A 95 -17.68 12.95 -10.98
CA ARG A 95 -18.85 12.12 -10.68
C ARG A 95 -18.85 11.77 -9.19
N GLY A 96 -19.65 12.50 -8.41
CA GLY A 96 -19.67 12.38 -6.95
C GLY A 96 -19.91 10.95 -6.43
N SER A 97 -20.83 10.20 -7.03
CA SER A 97 -21.11 8.82 -6.62
C SER A 97 -19.90 7.89 -6.75
N ALA A 98 -19.16 8.00 -7.86
CA ALA A 98 -17.99 7.18 -8.13
C ALA A 98 -16.80 7.57 -7.24
N VAL A 99 -16.65 8.86 -6.94
CA VAL A 99 -15.64 9.34 -6.00
C VAL A 99 -15.94 8.88 -4.58
N LEU A 100 -17.20 8.99 -4.14
CA LEU A 100 -17.62 8.55 -2.82
C LEU A 100 -17.36 7.05 -2.61
N GLU A 101 -17.72 6.22 -3.59
CA GLU A 101 -17.45 4.77 -3.55
C GLU A 101 -15.94 4.49 -3.41
N GLN A 102 -15.09 5.19 -4.16
CA GLN A 102 -13.64 5.07 -4.04
C GLN A 102 -13.14 5.48 -2.65
N LEU A 103 -13.69 6.53 -2.03
CA LEU A 103 -13.30 6.97 -0.69
C LEU A 103 -13.72 5.97 0.41
N LEU A 104 -14.83 5.27 0.21
CA LEU A 104 -15.27 4.17 1.07
C LEU A 104 -14.32 2.97 0.92
N LEU A 105 -14.09 2.49 -0.30
CA LEU A 105 -13.28 1.30 -0.59
C LEU A 105 -11.80 1.49 -0.27
N SER A 106 -11.26 2.71 -0.42
CA SER A 106 -9.87 3.04 -0.07
C SER A 106 -9.63 3.22 1.43
N GLY A 107 -10.69 3.22 2.24
CA GLY A 107 -10.62 3.37 3.69
C GLY A 107 -10.41 4.81 4.17
N VAL A 108 -10.44 5.82 3.29
CA VAL A 108 -10.28 7.23 3.68
C VAL A 108 -11.34 7.65 4.69
N LEU A 109 -12.61 7.31 4.41
CA LEU A 109 -13.71 7.63 5.32
C LEU A 109 -13.63 6.82 6.62
N SER A 110 -13.15 5.59 6.57
CA SER A 110 -12.88 4.79 7.77
C SER A 110 -11.80 5.42 8.65
N THR A 111 -10.72 5.95 8.05
CA THR A 111 -9.68 6.69 8.79
C THR A 111 -10.22 7.95 9.45
N VAL A 112 -11.06 8.72 8.76
CA VAL A 112 -11.75 9.88 9.36
C VAL A 112 -12.61 9.43 10.54
N LYS A 113 -13.35 8.33 10.39
CA LYS A 113 -14.19 7.80 11.46
C LYS A 113 -13.38 7.37 12.69
N ILE A 114 -12.26 6.68 12.48
CA ILE A 114 -11.35 6.28 13.58
C ILE A 114 -10.84 7.51 14.32
N ARG A 115 -10.42 8.56 13.60
CA ARG A 115 -9.95 9.82 14.22
C ARG A 115 -11.05 10.51 15.04
N GLN A 116 -12.30 10.48 14.55
CA GLN A 116 -13.46 11.05 15.25
C GLN A 116 -13.82 10.30 16.54
N LEU A 117 -13.46 9.03 16.68
CA LEU A 117 -13.64 8.29 17.94
C LEU A 117 -12.66 8.73 19.03
N GLY A 118 -11.57 9.43 18.66
CA GLY A 118 -10.68 10.13 19.58
C GLY A 118 -10.88 11.64 19.51
N TYR A 119 -9.78 12.38 19.65
CA TYR A 119 -9.76 13.85 19.55
C TYR A 119 -9.29 14.30 18.16
N ALA A 120 -10.22 14.34 17.20
CA ALA A 120 -9.91 14.66 15.80
C ALA A 120 -9.37 16.09 15.59
N VAL A 121 -9.74 17.04 16.45
CA VAL A 121 -9.33 18.44 16.36
C VAL A 121 -8.20 18.70 17.36
N ARG A 122 -6.99 18.94 16.87
CA ARG A 122 -5.82 19.33 17.66
C ARG A 122 -5.36 20.71 17.20
N LEU A 123 -5.54 21.72 18.04
CA LEU A 123 -5.16 23.09 17.75
C LEU A 123 -4.07 23.54 18.71
N THR A 124 -3.08 24.28 18.20
CA THR A 124 -2.15 24.98 19.08
C THR A 124 -2.88 26.07 19.86
N ILE A 125 -2.43 26.39 21.07
CA ILE A 125 -3.06 27.40 21.94
C ILE A 125 -3.21 28.74 21.18
N ARG A 126 -2.18 29.14 20.43
CA ARG A 126 -2.21 30.36 19.61
C ARG A 126 -3.34 30.34 18.59
N THR A 127 -3.51 29.24 17.86
CA THR A 127 -4.57 29.08 16.86
C THR A 127 -5.95 29.07 17.51
N PHE A 128 -6.09 28.35 18.63
CA PHE A 128 -7.34 28.29 19.39
C PHE A 128 -7.78 29.68 19.87
N VAL A 129 -6.88 30.44 20.51
CA VAL A 129 -7.19 31.81 20.96
C VAL A 129 -7.54 32.70 19.78
N SER A 130 -6.79 32.65 18.69
CA SER A 130 -7.07 33.46 17.50
C SER A 130 -8.45 33.16 16.89
N LEU A 131 -8.88 31.90 16.88
CA LEU A 131 -10.18 31.49 16.32
C LEU A 131 -11.36 31.85 17.25
N HIS A 132 -11.15 31.82 18.57
CA HIS A 132 -12.23 31.93 19.56
C HIS A 132 -12.22 33.25 20.35
N GLN A 133 -11.35 34.20 20.02
CA GLN A 133 -11.27 35.51 20.70
C GLN A 133 -12.57 36.30 20.64
N CYS A 134 -13.37 36.11 19.59
CA CYS A 134 -14.67 36.78 19.43
C CYS A 134 -15.67 36.40 20.54
N ILE A 135 -15.54 35.19 21.10
CA ILE A 135 -16.38 34.67 22.19
C ILE A 135 -16.01 35.33 23.54
N LEU A 136 -14.78 35.87 23.66
CA LEU A 136 -14.35 36.52 24.90
C LEU A 136 -15.08 37.87 25.12
N PRO A 137 -15.43 38.20 26.38
CA PRO A 137 -15.95 39.53 26.74
C PRO A 137 -14.98 40.63 26.33
N GLN A 138 -15.49 41.80 25.93
CA GLN A 138 -14.66 42.90 25.40
C GLN A 138 -13.52 43.32 26.34
N THR A 139 -13.72 43.20 27.65
CA THR A 139 -12.73 43.47 28.70
C THR A 139 -11.50 42.55 28.66
N ARG A 140 -11.60 41.34 28.08
CA ARG A 140 -10.52 40.33 28.02
C ARG A 140 -9.89 40.21 26.63
N ARG A 141 -10.38 40.93 25.62
CA ARG A 141 -9.92 40.80 24.22
C ARG A 141 -8.49 41.33 23.98
N LYS A 142 -7.87 42.05 24.92
CA LYS A 142 -6.53 42.64 24.73
C LYS A 142 -5.36 41.72 25.11
N CYS A 143 -5.58 40.43 25.37
CA CYS A 143 -4.48 39.53 25.71
C CYS A 143 -3.65 39.17 24.46
N LYS A 144 -2.55 39.90 24.23
CA LYS A 144 -1.52 39.49 23.26
C LYS A 144 -0.74 38.33 23.90
N LEU A 145 -1.03 37.09 23.54
CA LEU A 145 -0.17 35.97 23.93
C LEU A 145 1.17 36.12 23.20
N SER A 146 2.24 36.43 23.95
CA SER A 146 3.61 36.35 23.44
C SER A 146 3.99 34.90 23.23
N ALA A 147 4.34 34.56 21.99
CA ALA A 147 4.73 33.23 21.57
C ALA A 147 6.07 32.83 22.19
N GLN A 148 6.05 31.98 23.21
CA GLN A 148 7.23 31.23 23.69
C GLN A 148 6.74 30.11 24.62
N THR A 149 6.15 29.06 24.02
CA THR A 149 6.05 27.76 24.68
C THR A 149 6.24 26.72 23.59
N THR A 150 7.44 26.14 23.63
CA THR A 150 8.02 25.03 22.87
C THR A 150 7.05 24.19 22.04
N GLU A 151 7.28 24.20 20.73
CA GLU A 151 6.59 23.37 19.72
C GLU A 151 7.07 21.89 19.70
N GLU A 152 7.81 21.43 20.71
CA GLU A 152 8.42 20.09 20.71
C GLU A 152 7.59 18.97 21.36
N GLU A 153 6.50 19.25 22.09
CA GLU A 153 5.76 18.19 22.80
C GLU A 153 4.51 17.64 22.08
N LEU A 154 4.15 18.14 20.89
CA LEU A 154 3.00 17.61 20.14
C LEU A 154 3.38 16.82 18.88
N ARG A 155 4.55 16.16 18.93
CA ARG A 155 5.05 15.29 17.84
C ARG A 155 4.99 13.79 18.18
N THR A 156 4.30 13.42 19.23
CA THR A 156 4.06 12.02 19.58
C THR A 156 2.56 11.73 19.53
N GLU A 157 2.23 10.64 18.83
CA GLU A 157 0.91 10.04 18.55
C GLU A 157 0.18 10.46 17.26
#